data_AF-A0A2G6JAJ6-F1
#
_entry.id   AF-A0A2G6JAJ6-F1
#
_cell.length_a   1.000
_cell.length_b   1.000
_cell.length_c   1.000
_cell.angle_alpha   90.00
_cell.angle_beta   90.00
_cell.angle_gamma   90.00
#
_symmetry.space_group_name_H-M   'P 1'
#
loop_
_entity.id
_entity.type
_entity.pdbx_description
1 polymer ?
#
loop_
_entity_poly.entity_id
_entity_poly.type
_entity_poly.pdbx_seq_one_letter_code
_entity_poly.pdbx_strand_id
1 'polypeptide(L)'
;GPNGTVVKTGKVKRPGVMKKGTVVKSPNGTVVKTGKVKRPGVMKKGTVVKGPNGTVVKTGKVKTLDGTVNKRTVVKTKAGAERETRRIKDADRQLKRQRK
;
A
#
# COMPACT_ATOMS: atom_id res chain seq x y z
N GLY A 1 -5.63 -0.35 -23.70
CA GLY A 1 -5.57 -0.45 -22.22
C GLY A 1 -4.31 -1.18 -21.82
N PRO A 2 -3.68 -0.95 -20.65
CA PRO A 2 -2.37 -1.53 -20.40
C PRO A 2 -2.50 -3.04 -20.13
N ASN A 3 -2.06 -3.83 -21.11
CA ASN A 3 -1.91 -5.27 -21.05
C ASN A 3 -0.79 -5.65 -20.07
N GLY A 4 -1.05 -5.59 -18.76
CA GLY A 4 -0.11 -6.08 -17.76
C GLY A 4 -0.24 -7.60 -17.59
N THR A 5 0.87 -8.34 -17.68
CA THR A 5 0.90 -9.78 -17.40
C THR A 5 1.06 -9.99 -15.90
N VAL A 6 0.16 -10.78 -15.29
CA VAL A 6 0.33 -11.23 -13.91
C VAL A 6 1.45 -12.27 -13.89
N VAL A 7 2.55 -11.94 -13.21
CA VAL A 7 3.73 -12.82 -13.17
C VAL A 7 3.68 -13.75 -11.97
N LYS A 8 3.14 -13.28 -10.84
CA LYS A 8 3.10 -14.07 -9.61
C LYS A 8 1.96 -13.65 -8.71
N THR A 9 1.31 -14.63 -8.11
CA THR A 9 0.42 -14.42 -6.96
C THR A 9 0.84 -15.32 -5.82
N GLY A 10 0.48 -14.94 -4.59
CA GLY A 10 0.77 -15.73 -3.41
C GLY A 10 -0.22 -15.43 -2.30
N LYS A 11 -0.65 -16.49 -1.61
CA LYS A 11 -1.55 -16.39 -0.46
C LYS A 11 -1.06 -17.34 0.62
N VAL A 12 -0.89 -16.81 1.82
CA VAL A 12 -0.54 -17.59 3.01
C VAL A 12 -1.59 -17.32 4.07
N LYS A 13 -2.15 -18.39 4.64
CA LYS A 13 -3.07 -18.33 5.77
C LYS A 13 -2.44 -19.11 6.93
N ARG A 14 -2.42 -18.49 8.10
CA ARG A 14 -2.12 -19.10 9.41
C ARG A 14 -3.22 -18.66 10.39
N PRO A 15 -3.42 -19.33 11.53
CA PRO A 15 -4.37 -18.86 12.54
C PRO A 15 -4.16 -17.36 12.85
N GLY A 16 -5.23 -16.58 12.77
CA GLY A 16 -5.20 -15.12 12.95
C GLY A 16 -4.50 -14.30 11.85
N VAL A 17 -3.70 -14.89 10.95
CA VAL A 17 -2.88 -14.15 9.97
C VAL A 17 -3.20 -14.55 8.53
N MET A 18 -3.54 -13.57 7.70
CA MET A 18 -3.67 -13.75 6.25
C MET A 18 -2.74 -12.80 5.50
N LYS A 19 -1.90 -13.34 4.62
CA LYS A 19 -1.08 -12.59 3.68
C LYS A 19 -1.52 -12.89 2.24
N LYS A 20 -1.60 -11.85 1.42
CA LYS A 20 -1.80 -11.95 -0.03
C LYS A 20 -0.84 -11.02 -0.73
N GLY A 21 -0.36 -11.41 -1.91
CA GLY A 21 0.41 -10.54 -2.77
C GLY A 21 0.27 -10.90 -4.24
N THR A 22 0.46 -9.89 -5.07
CA THR A 22 0.41 -10.01 -6.54
C THR A 22 1.52 -9.16 -7.15
N VAL A 23 2.15 -9.68 -8.19
CA VAL A 23 3.12 -8.97 -9.03
C VAL A 23 2.62 -8.97 -10.47
N VAL A 24 2.55 -7.78 -11.05
CA VAL A 24 2.18 -7.54 -12.44
C VAL A 24 3.33 -6.82 -13.13
N LYS A 25 3.67 -7.25 -14.34
CA LYS A 25 4.66 -6.60 -15.20
C LYS A 25 3.99 -6.17 -16.49
N SER A 26 4.13 -4.90 -16.84
CA SER A 26 3.64 -4.36 -18.11
C SER A 26 4.74 -4.37 -19.17
N PRO A 27 4.39 -4.47 -20.47
CA PRO A 27 5.34 -4.42 -21.58
C PRO A 27 6.23 -3.18 -21.57
N ASN A 28 5.69 -2.04 -21.12
CA ASN A 28 6.42 -0.78 -20.99
C ASN A 28 7.44 -0.75 -19.83
N GLY A 29 7.81 -1.89 -19.25
CA GLY A 29 8.78 -1.99 -18.16
C GLY A 29 8.25 -1.63 -16.77
N THR A 30 6.96 -1.27 -16.64
CA THR A 30 6.36 -0.98 -15.33
C THR A 30 6.16 -2.28 -14.54
N VAL A 31 6.56 -2.28 -13.26
CA VAL A 31 6.32 -3.39 -12.33
C VAL A 31 5.48 -2.92 -11.17
N VAL A 32 4.36 -3.59 -10.92
CA VAL A 32 3.46 -3.34 -9.80
C VAL A 32 3.47 -4.53 -8.85
N LYS A 33 3.83 -4.29 -7.59
CA LYS A 33 3.74 -5.28 -6.50
C LYS A 33 2.70 -4.80 -5.51
N THR A 34 1.70 -5.63 -5.23
CA THR A 34 0.69 -5.35 -4.21
C THR A 34 0.77 -6.37 -3.09
N GLY A 35 0.46 -5.95 -1.87
CA GLY A 35 0.48 -6.80 -0.70
C GLY A 35 -0.62 -6.42 0.28
N LYS A 36 -1.22 -7.42 0.92
CA LYS A 36 -2.17 -7.27 2.01
C LYS A 36 -1.82 -8.23 3.13
N VAL A 37 -1.73 -7.72 4.35
CA VAL A 37 -1.57 -8.51 5.57
C VAL A 37 -2.72 -8.17 6.52
N LYS A 38 -3.46 -9.18 6.97
CA LYS A 38 -4.47 -9.07 8.03
C LYS A 38 -3.99 -9.88 9.23
N ARG A 39 -4.03 -9.27 10.41
CA ARG A 39 -3.79 -9.87 11.74
C ARG A 39 -4.94 -9.44 12.66
N PRO A 40 -5.13 -10.05 13.85
CA PRO A 40 -6.01 -9.46 14.85
C PRO A 40 -5.52 -8.04 15.15
N GLY A 41 -6.42 -7.08 15.37
CA GLY A 41 -6.00 -5.71 15.66
C GLY A 41 -5.66 -4.85 14.44
N VAL A 42 -5.14 -5.42 13.35
CA VAL A 42 -4.46 -4.63 12.30
C VAL A 42 -4.63 -5.21 10.89
N MET A 43 -4.90 -4.33 9.94
CA MET A 43 -4.80 -4.60 8.51
C MET A 43 -3.79 -3.66 7.85
N LYS A 44 -2.80 -4.24 7.16
CA LYS A 44 -1.82 -3.52 6.34
C LYS A 44 -2.08 -3.81 4.86
N LYS A 45 -2.05 -2.77 4.03
CA LYS A 45 -2.01 -2.87 2.57
C LYS A 45 -0.83 -2.06 2.06
N GLY A 46 -0.19 -2.52 1.00
CA GLY A 46 0.85 -1.76 0.34
C GLY A 46 0.91 -2.04 -1.15
N THR A 47 1.39 -1.04 -1.88
CA THR A 47 1.67 -1.14 -3.31
C THR A 47 3.03 -0.52 -3.58
N VAL A 48 3.82 -1.18 -4.41
CA VAL A 48 5.06 -0.63 -4.96
C VAL A 48 4.91 -0.62 -6.47
N VAL A 49 5.10 0.54 -7.08
CA VAL A 49 5.15 0.72 -8.54
C VAL A 49 6.56 1.15 -8.89
N LYS A 50 7.23 0.39 -9.77
CA LYS A 50 8.50 0.78 -10.37
C LYS A 50 8.22 1.09 -11.84
N GLY A 51 8.37 2.34 -12.23
CA GLY A 51 8.26 2.78 -13.62
C GLY A 51 9.55 2.53 -14.41
N PRO A 52 9.47 2.55 -15.74
CA PRO A 52 10.63 2.34 -16.62
C PRO A 52 11.73 3.40 -16.42
N ASN A 53 11.34 4.64 -16.10
CA ASN A 53 12.28 5.77 -15.95
C ASN A 53 12.97 5.80 -14.56
N GLY A 54 12.93 4.71 -13.81
CA GLY A 54 13.54 4.61 -12.47
C GLY A 54 12.72 5.27 -11.35
N THR A 55 11.52 5.79 -11.63
CA THR A 55 10.59 6.27 -10.60
C THR A 55 10.04 5.08 -9.81
N VAL A 56 10.09 5.18 -8.48
CA VAL A 56 9.54 4.20 -7.54
C VAL A 56 8.51 4.89 -6.66
N VAL A 57 7.27 4.42 -6.71
CA VAL A 57 6.19 4.87 -5.82
C VAL A 57 5.84 3.74 -4.86
N LYS A 58 5.97 4.00 -3.56
CA LYS A 58 5.54 3.09 -2.49
C LYS A 58 4.36 3.70 -1.78
N THR A 59 3.23 3.01 -1.75
CA THR A 59 2.08 3.40 -0.94
C THR A 59 1.83 2.34 0.12
N GLY A 60 1.45 2.80 1.31
CA GLY A 60 1.13 1.97 2.45
C GLY A 60 -0.13 2.49 3.14
N LYS A 61 -0.97 1.58 3.60
CA LYS A 61 -2.12 1.87 4.45
C LYS A 61 -2.15 0.89 5.61
N VAL A 62 -2.18 1.42 6.83
CA VAL A 62 -2.43 0.67 8.06
C VAL A 62 -3.79 1.09 8.59
N LYS A 63 -4.63 0.11 8.92
CA LYS A 63 -5.89 0.32 9.65
C LYS A 63 -5.85 -0.55 10.90
N THR A 64 -6.10 0.06 12.05
CA THR A 64 -6.18 -0.59 13.37
C THR A 64 -7.65 -0.74 13.79
N LEU A 65 -7.91 -1.52 14.84
CA LEU A 65 -9.27 -1.78 15.33
C LEU A 65 -9.93 -0.54 15.97
N ASP A 66 -9.15 0.32 16.61
CA ASP A 66 -9.54 1.66 17.12
C ASP A 66 -9.99 2.63 16.00
N GLY A 67 -10.01 2.18 14.76
CA GLY A 67 -10.43 2.98 13.60
C GLY A 67 -9.34 3.91 13.07
N THR A 68 -8.15 3.93 13.68
CA THR A 68 -7.02 4.72 13.19
C THR A 68 -6.57 4.23 11.81
N VAL A 69 -6.35 5.17 10.90
CA VAL A 69 -5.92 4.94 9.52
C VAL A 69 -4.69 5.78 9.23
N ASN A 70 -3.55 5.11 9.03
CA ASN A 70 -2.32 5.74 8.58
C ASN A 70 -2.08 5.41 7.11
N LYS A 71 -1.96 6.43 6.26
CA LYS A 71 -1.56 6.32 4.86
C LYS A 71 -0.19 6.96 4.69
N ARG A 72 0.70 6.26 4.00
CA ARG A 72 2.05 6.74 3.65
C ARG A 72 2.26 6.57 2.16
N THR A 73 2.81 7.59 1.51
CA THR A 73 3.27 7.52 0.12
C THR A 73 4.69 8.05 0.06
N VAL A 74 5.59 7.27 -0.54
CA VAL A 74 6.97 7.66 -0.82
C VAL A 74 7.16 7.59 -2.33
N VAL A 75 7.66 8.66 -2.92
CA VAL A 75 8.04 8.73 -4.34
C VAL A 75 9.53 8.98 -4.40
N LYS A 76 10.26 8.11 -5.09
CA LYS A 76 11.70 8.24 -5.33
C LYS A 76 11.95 8.24 -6.82
N THR A 77 12.80 9.14 -7.32
CA THR A 77 13.20 9.18 -8.73
C THR A 77 14.64 8.72 -8.90
N LYS A 78 15.03 8.43 -10.15
CA LYS A 78 16.41 8.05 -10.50
C LYS A 78 17.42 9.15 -10.14
N ALA A 79 17.02 10.41 -10.18
CA ALA A 79 17.82 11.56 -9.80
C ALA A 79 18.03 11.71 -8.27
N GLY A 80 17.57 10.76 -7.47
CA GLY A 80 17.74 10.78 -6.01
C GLY A 80 16.68 11.58 -5.24
N ALA A 81 15.81 12.34 -5.93
CA ALA A 81 14.73 13.08 -5.29
C ALA A 81 13.75 12.11 -4.59
N GLU A 82 13.54 12.32 -3.29
CA GLU A 82 12.62 11.54 -2.47
C GLU A 82 11.57 12.47 -1.85
N ARG A 83 10.30 12.18 -2.13
CA ARG A 83 9.16 12.89 -1.52
C ARG A 83 8.33 11.92 -0.73
N GLU A 84 8.09 12.26 0.53
CA GLU A 84 7.24 11.49 1.41
C GLU A 84 6.00 12.29 1.82
N THR A 85 4.86 11.61 1.86
CA THR A 85 3.61 12.15 2.43
C THR A 85 3.02 11.15 3.41
N ARG A 86 2.53 11.66 4.55
CA ARG A 86 1.82 10.89 5.58
C ARG A 86 0.48 11.54 5.85
N ARG A 87 -0.56 10.72 6.00
CA ARG A 87 -1.90 11.15 6.44
C ARG A 87 -2.38 10.19 7.51
N ILE A 88 -2.71 10.73 8.68
CA ILE A 88 -3.26 9.96 9.81
C ILE A 88 -4.69 10.44 10.03
N LYS A 89 -5.61 9.50 10.16
CA LYS A 89 -7.02 9.74 10.46
C LYS A 89 -7.42 8.86 11.63
N ASP A 90 -7.74 9.48 12.75
CA ASP A 90 -8.17 8.81 13.97
C ASP A 90 -9.70 8.89 14.07
N ALA A 91 -10.36 7.78 14.42
CA ALA A 91 -11.82 7.72 14.48
C ALA A 91 -12.38 8.59 15.62
N ASP A 92 -11.73 8.58 16.80
CA ASP A 92 -12.11 9.40 17.96
C ASP A 92 -12.08 10.90 17.68
N ARG A 93 -11.12 11.36 16.86
CA ARG A 93 -11.02 12.77 16.47
C ARG A 93 -12.15 13.20 15.53
N GLN A 94 -12.79 12.25 14.82
CA GLN A 94 -13.93 12.55 13.96
C GLN A 94 -15.23 12.67 14.76
N LEU A 95 -15.46 11.80 15.74
CA LEU A 95 -16.66 11.86 16.58
C LEU A 95 -16.75 13.19 17.34
N LYS A 96 -15.61 13.72 17.81
CA LYS A 96 -15.53 15.04 18.47
C LYS A 96 -15.73 16.22 17.52
N ARG A 97 -15.48 16.06 16.22
CA ARG A 97 -15.67 17.13 15.20
C ARG A 97 -17.08 17.22 14.65
N GLN A 98 -17.87 16.14 14.72
CA GLN A 98 -19.28 16.12 14.31
C GLN A 98 -20.25 16.54 15.42
N ARG A 99 -19.74 16.78 16.64
CA ARG A 99 -20.52 17.20 17.82
C ARG A 99 -20.35 18.70 18.15
N LYS A 100 -19.78 19.48 17.23
CA LYS A 100 -19.72 20.94 17.28
C LYS A 100 -20.52 21.48 16.12
#